data_AF-A0A6P4Z7U8-F1
#
_entry.id   AF-A0A6P4Z7U8-F1
#
_cell.length_a   1.000
_cell.length_b   1.000
_cell.length_c   1.000
_cell.angle_alpha   90.00
_cell.angle_beta   90.00
_cell.angle_gamma   90.00
#
_symmetry.space_group_name_H-M   'P 1'
#
loop_
_entity.id
_entity.type
_entity.pdbx_description
1 polymer ?
#
loop_
_entity_poly.entity_id
_entity_poly.type
_entity_poly.pdbx_seq_one_letter_code
_entity_poly.pdbx_strand_id
1 'polypeptide(L)'
;MANQGVQKYFFHTKNAVTSGWKDLADCLEFDYPEISNIEGRNRDDKARCMDLLHEWKKKKGNAATTEVLMKALYNADLAGIVDALVGRYPELAVYQMPPVQPPREQPTMVQPHPAPRVQPSQVPRRQPSHWDEPASQGEKKLFIVHGGEDKDTLVEPLAQEIVQQGMPRENVFFDKWSIGHTQGIKQSIASAIHDSSCKLAVIVISEDMMKKYWPKKEFEEFLKRGIRFFPIFYGVNPADVRTSYSPTLADTRGKEIPRTGHRVDGALIAGTANEILTVLQELGGSYTCSQDVMMKYFKVIAKEMPADWKELALNLGVPWAQIKAVNLHNSADPWTSCHEVLDMWRKTNGRDATKEDLIKAVSETGNQEVAEKLKDL
;
A
#
# COMPACT_ATOMS: atom_id res chain seq x y z
N MET A 1 -34.86 5.39 -31.93
CA MET A 1 -34.88 5.49 -30.46
C MET A 1 -33.44 5.56 -30.00
N ALA A 2 -33.06 6.63 -29.28
CA ALA A 2 -31.66 6.90 -28.95
C ALA A 2 -31.04 5.73 -28.16
N ASN A 3 -29.85 5.31 -28.58
CA ASN A 3 -29.09 4.20 -28.03
C ASN A 3 -28.83 4.43 -26.53
N GLN A 4 -29.69 3.89 -25.65
CA GLN A 4 -29.50 3.94 -24.20
C GLN A 4 -28.36 2.97 -23.82
N GLY A 5 -27.12 3.38 -24.13
CA GLY A 5 -25.91 2.70 -23.71
C GLY A 5 -25.69 2.79 -22.20
N VAL A 6 -24.44 2.64 -21.74
CA VAL A 6 -24.06 2.57 -20.31
C VAL A 6 -24.69 3.65 -19.40
N GLN A 7 -25.07 4.81 -19.95
CA GLN A 7 -25.74 5.91 -19.26
C GLN A 7 -27.04 5.50 -18.55
N LYS A 8 -27.75 4.46 -19.01
CA LYS A 8 -28.97 3.97 -18.35
C LYS A 8 -28.74 3.49 -16.91
N TYR A 9 -27.50 3.15 -16.57
CA TYR A 9 -27.13 2.66 -15.23
C TYR A 9 -26.67 3.77 -14.28
N PHE A 10 -26.30 4.95 -14.79
CA PHE A 10 -25.62 6.00 -14.00
C PHE A 10 -26.43 6.48 -12.81
N PHE A 11 -27.75 6.61 -12.94
CA PHE A 11 -28.61 7.04 -11.85
C PHE A 11 -28.60 6.05 -10.68
N HIS A 12 -28.55 4.75 -10.96
CA HIS A 12 -28.48 3.73 -9.92
C HIS A 12 -27.06 3.63 -9.36
N THR A 13 -26.05 3.67 -10.24
CA THR A 13 -24.64 3.69 -9.85
C THR A 13 -24.34 4.84 -8.88
N LYS A 14 -24.71 6.09 -9.19
CA LYS A 14 -24.43 7.24 -8.29
C LYS A 14 -25.09 7.12 -6.92
N ASN A 15 -26.29 6.53 -6.87
CA ASN A 15 -27.06 6.44 -5.63
C ASN A 15 -26.53 5.34 -4.72
N ALA A 16 -25.92 4.32 -5.31
CA ALA A 16 -25.33 3.20 -4.60
C ALA A 16 -23.88 3.48 -4.19
N VAL A 17 -23.07 4.09 -5.08
CA VAL A 17 -21.62 4.30 -4.87
C VAL A 17 -21.35 5.29 -3.72
N THR A 18 -22.13 6.37 -3.64
CA THR A 18 -21.99 7.41 -2.59
C THR A 18 -20.52 7.83 -2.39
N SER A 19 -19.92 7.63 -1.21
CA SER A 19 -18.55 8.04 -0.89
C SER A 19 -17.46 7.28 -1.64
N GLY A 20 -17.76 6.11 -2.22
CA GLY A 20 -16.81 5.29 -3.00
C GLY A 20 -16.56 5.80 -4.43
N TRP A 21 -16.98 7.02 -4.76
CA TRP A 21 -16.86 7.56 -6.12
C TRP A 21 -15.41 7.86 -6.51
N LYS A 22 -14.51 8.10 -5.55
CA LYS A 22 -13.07 8.29 -5.80
C LYS A 22 -12.40 6.98 -6.22
N ASP A 23 -12.78 5.87 -5.57
CA ASP A 23 -12.30 4.53 -5.91
C ASP A 23 -12.82 4.11 -7.29
N LEU A 24 -14.08 4.45 -7.60
CA LEU A 24 -14.62 4.28 -8.94
C LEU A 24 -13.89 5.17 -9.97
N ALA A 25 -13.49 6.38 -9.62
CA ALA A 25 -12.77 7.28 -10.53
C ALA A 25 -11.40 6.73 -10.91
N ASP A 26 -10.66 6.22 -9.91
CA ASP A 26 -9.36 5.57 -10.10
C ASP A 26 -9.51 4.35 -11.04
N CYS A 27 -10.52 3.51 -10.79
CA CYS A 27 -10.83 2.34 -11.64
C CYS A 27 -11.29 2.70 -13.06
N LEU A 28 -11.70 3.94 -13.31
CA LEU A 28 -12.09 4.47 -14.62
C LEU A 28 -10.96 5.27 -15.30
N GLU A 29 -9.74 5.22 -14.75
CA GLU A 29 -8.53 5.89 -15.25
C GLU A 29 -8.62 7.42 -15.23
N PHE A 30 -9.14 7.96 -14.12
CA PHE A 30 -9.03 9.39 -13.80
C PHE A 30 -7.79 9.64 -12.95
N ASP A 31 -7.02 10.66 -13.29
CA ASP A 31 -5.86 11.07 -12.51
C ASP A 31 -6.26 11.96 -11.31
N TYR A 32 -5.33 12.14 -10.36
CA TYR A 32 -5.60 12.91 -9.14
C TYR A 32 -6.07 14.36 -9.41
N PRO A 33 -5.49 15.11 -10.36
CA PRO A 33 -6.03 16.41 -10.77
C PRO A 33 -7.47 16.36 -11.30
N GLU A 34 -7.82 15.40 -12.16
CA GLU A 34 -9.18 15.23 -12.67
C GLU A 34 -10.19 14.95 -11.54
N ILE A 35 -9.81 14.08 -10.59
CA ILE A 35 -10.62 13.74 -9.41
C ILE A 35 -10.81 14.97 -8.51
N SER A 36 -9.73 15.70 -8.21
CA SER A 36 -9.78 16.92 -7.39
C SER A 36 -10.65 18.00 -8.02
N ASN A 37 -10.65 18.12 -9.35
CA ASN A 37 -11.51 19.06 -10.06
C ASN A 37 -13.00 18.69 -9.97
N ILE A 38 -13.33 17.40 -10.07
CA ILE A 38 -14.71 16.91 -9.87
C ILE A 38 -15.15 17.13 -8.41
N GLU A 39 -14.26 16.90 -7.45
CA GLU A 39 -14.53 17.14 -6.02
C GLU A 39 -14.80 18.61 -5.72
N GLY A 40 -14.00 19.51 -6.27
CA GLY A 40 -14.09 20.95 -6.02
C GLY A 40 -15.35 21.61 -6.61
N ARG A 41 -15.91 21.07 -7.71
CA ARG A 41 -17.09 21.64 -8.38
C ARG A 41 -18.44 21.06 -7.97
N ASN A 42 -18.47 20.02 -7.12
CA ASN A 42 -19.70 19.35 -6.68
C ASN A 42 -19.84 19.30 -5.16
N ARG A 43 -21.05 19.60 -4.67
CA ARG A 43 -21.35 19.75 -3.23
C ARG A 43 -21.46 18.44 -2.45
N ASP A 44 -21.88 17.36 -3.11
CA ASP A 44 -22.14 16.07 -2.46
C ASP A 44 -21.62 14.89 -3.29
N ASP A 45 -21.39 13.75 -2.63
CA ASP A 45 -20.80 12.55 -3.24
C ASP A 45 -21.65 11.93 -4.35
N LYS A 46 -22.98 12.11 -4.33
CA LYS A 46 -23.84 11.62 -5.43
C LYS A 46 -23.69 12.51 -6.66
N ALA A 47 -23.56 13.83 -6.47
CA ALA A 47 -23.25 14.76 -7.54
C ALA A 47 -21.84 14.50 -8.11
N ARG A 48 -20.84 14.29 -7.25
CA ARG A 48 -19.46 13.94 -7.65
C ARG A 48 -19.41 12.64 -8.46
N CYS A 49 -20.09 11.58 -8.00
CA CYS A 49 -20.17 10.31 -8.73
C CYS A 49 -20.89 10.47 -10.08
N MET A 50 -21.97 11.25 -10.15
CA MET A 50 -22.70 11.46 -11.40
C MET A 50 -21.85 12.22 -12.43
N ASP A 51 -21.15 13.25 -11.96
CA ASP A 51 -20.27 14.05 -12.79
C ASP A 51 -19.07 13.25 -13.30
N LEU A 52 -18.47 12.42 -12.44
CA LEU A 52 -17.46 11.43 -12.83
C LEU A 52 -17.95 10.53 -13.96
N LEU A 53 -19.14 9.92 -13.83
CA LEU A 53 -19.67 9.00 -14.84
C LEU A 53 -19.91 9.69 -16.18
N HIS A 54 -20.34 10.95 -16.16
CA HIS A 54 -20.51 11.77 -17.36
C HIS A 54 -19.19 12.15 -18.01
N GLU A 55 -18.20 12.61 -17.23
CA GLU A 55 -16.86 12.91 -17.75
C GLU A 55 -16.19 11.63 -18.28
N TRP A 56 -16.39 10.48 -17.64
CA TRP A 56 -15.88 9.19 -18.12
C TRP A 56 -16.47 8.84 -19.48
N LYS A 57 -17.81 8.96 -19.64
CA LYS A 57 -18.46 8.70 -20.92
C LYS A 57 -17.99 9.66 -22.01
N LYS A 58 -17.76 10.93 -21.67
CA LYS A 58 -17.25 11.94 -22.57
C LYS A 58 -15.80 11.66 -23.00
N LYS A 59 -14.94 11.26 -22.05
CA LYS A 59 -13.52 10.93 -22.28
C LYS A 59 -13.34 9.66 -23.13
N LYS A 60 -14.13 8.61 -22.88
CA LYS A 60 -13.99 7.30 -23.53
C LYS A 60 -14.93 7.06 -24.72
N GLY A 61 -15.94 7.91 -24.93
CA GLY A 61 -16.85 7.82 -26.07
C GLY A 61 -17.50 6.44 -26.18
N ASN A 62 -17.31 5.74 -27.31
CA ASN A 62 -17.86 4.40 -27.53
C ASN A 62 -17.20 3.30 -26.67
N ALA A 63 -15.98 3.53 -26.15
CA ALA A 63 -15.29 2.59 -25.28
C ALA A 63 -15.82 2.61 -23.83
N ALA A 64 -16.63 3.61 -23.46
CA ALA A 64 -17.40 3.59 -22.22
C ALA A 64 -18.62 2.67 -22.37
N THR A 65 -18.37 1.38 -22.18
CA THR A 65 -19.35 0.28 -22.23
C THR A 65 -19.78 -0.15 -20.84
N THR A 66 -20.88 -0.90 -20.78
CA THR A 66 -21.37 -1.46 -19.52
C THR A 66 -20.39 -2.43 -18.88
N GLU A 67 -19.65 -3.21 -19.68
CA GLU A 67 -18.59 -4.10 -19.20
C GLU A 67 -17.50 -3.35 -18.45
N VAL A 68 -17.04 -2.22 -19.01
CA VAL A 68 -16.02 -1.39 -18.37
C VAL A 68 -16.56 -0.77 -17.07
N LEU A 69 -17.81 -0.32 -17.05
CA LEU A 69 -18.43 0.21 -15.82
C LEU A 69 -18.59 -0.88 -14.75
N MET A 70 -19.08 -2.08 -15.12
CA MET A 70 -19.28 -3.19 -14.17
C MET A 70 -17.95 -3.69 -13.63
N LYS A 71 -16.92 -3.76 -14.48
CA LYS A 71 -15.56 -4.11 -14.08
C LYS A 71 -14.96 -3.04 -13.15
N ALA A 72 -15.16 -1.77 -13.44
CA ALA A 72 -14.68 -0.68 -12.59
C ALA A 72 -15.38 -0.66 -11.22
N LEU A 73 -16.70 -0.90 -11.18
CA LEU A 73 -17.45 -1.03 -9.91
C LEU A 73 -16.98 -2.24 -9.11
N TYR A 74 -16.74 -3.38 -9.76
CA TYR A 74 -16.18 -4.56 -9.12
C TYR A 74 -14.79 -4.28 -8.55
N ASN A 75 -13.93 -3.61 -9.33
CA ASN A 75 -12.57 -3.26 -8.94
C ASN A 75 -12.49 -2.19 -7.84
N ALA A 76 -13.50 -1.33 -7.73
CA ALA A 76 -13.63 -0.34 -6.67
C ALA A 76 -14.18 -0.92 -5.34
N ASP A 77 -14.21 -2.25 -5.21
CA ASP A 77 -14.79 -2.99 -4.07
C ASP A 77 -16.28 -2.69 -3.82
N LEU A 78 -17.00 -2.33 -4.89
CA LEU A 78 -18.43 -2.06 -4.87
C LEU A 78 -19.21 -3.27 -5.41
N ALA A 79 -18.74 -4.49 -5.14
CA ALA A 79 -19.34 -5.74 -5.63
C ALA A 79 -20.80 -5.91 -5.19
N GLY A 80 -21.16 -5.47 -3.97
CA GLY A 80 -22.56 -5.45 -3.53
C GLY A 80 -23.45 -4.53 -4.38
N ILE A 81 -22.87 -3.50 -5.02
CA ILE A 81 -23.57 -2.63 -5.98
C ILE A 81 -23.69 -3.32 -7.33
N VAL A 82 -22.66 -4.06 -7.74
CA VAL A 82 -22.71 -4.91 -8.95
C VAL A 82 -23.83 -5.93 -8.82
N ASP A 83 -23.93 -6.63 -7.68
CA ASP A 83 -25.01 -7.58 -7.42
C ASP A 83 -26.39 -6.90 -7.39
N ALA A 84 -26.49 -5.72 -6.78
CA ALA A 84 -27.72 -4.93 -6.79
C ALA A 84 -28.12 -4.45 -8.21
N LEU A 85 -27.14 -4.12 -9.05
CA LEU A 85 -27.36 -3.75 -10.44
C LEU A 85 -27.77 -4.97 -11.28
N VAL A 86 -27.12 -6.12 -11.11
CA VAL A 86 -27.49 -7.37 -11.80
C VAL A 86 -28.88 -7.85 -11.38
N GLY A 87 -29.21 -7.74 -10.09
CA GLY A 87 -30.55 -8.06 -9.59
C GLY A 87 -31.64 -7.15 -10.14
N ARG A 88 -31.32 -5.87 -10.41
CA ARG A 88 -32.25 -4.88 -10.98
C ARG A 88 -32.31 -4.90 -12.51
N TYR A 89 -31.21 -5.28 -13.15
CA TYR A 89 -31.03 -5.34 -14.59
C TYR A 89 -30.50 -6.73 -14.98
N PRO A 90 -31.38 -7.74 -15.06
CA PRO A 90 -30.97 -9.12 -15.34
C PRO A 90 -30.23 -9.29 -16.66
N GLU A 91 -30.37 -8.37 -17.62
CA GLU A 91 -29.59 -8.38 -18.86
C GLU A 91 -28.07 -8.21 -18.63
N LEU A 92 -27.66 -7.78 -17.42
CA LEU A 92 -26.27 -7.68 -17.01
C LEU A 92 -25.70 -9.02 -16.50
N ALA A 93 -26.53 -10.04 -16.27
CA ALA A 93 -26.10 -11.35 -15.76
C ALA A 93 -25.24 -12.14 -16.75
N VAL A 94 -25.24 -11.77 -18.03
CA VAL A 94 -24.41 -12.39 -19.08
C VAL A 94 -22.90 -12.15 -18.84
N TYR A 95 -22.56 -11.23 -17.95
CA TYR A 95 -21.19 -10.82 -17.63
C TYR A 95 -20.60 -11.50 -16.36
N GLN A 96 -21.19 -12.59 -15.88
CA GLN A 96 -20.61 -13.38 -14.79
C GLN A 96 -19.20 -13.89 -15.18
N MET A 97 -18.18 -13.41 -14.45
CA MET A 97 -16.81 -13.86 -14.63
C MET A 97 -16.69 -15.36 -14.28
N PRO A 98 -15.89 -16.15 -15.03
CA PRO A 98 -15.86 -17.60 -14.85
C PRO A 98 -15.30 -18.00 -13.48
N PRO A 99 -15.82 -19.09 -12.87
CA PRO A 99 -15.28 -19.61 -11.61
C PRO A 99 -13.86 -20.17 -11.81
N VAL A 100 -12.95 -19.79 -10.90
CA VAL A 100 -11.56 -20.23 -10.86
C VAL A 100 -11.49 -21.76 -10.74
N GLN A 101 -10.94 -22.45 -11.74
CA GLN A 101 -10.75 -23.91 -11.72
C GLN A 101 -9.66 -24.32 -10.71
N PRO A 102 -9.80 -25.46 -10.02
CA PRO A 102 -8.80 -25.94 -9.07
C PRO A 102 -7.49 -26.39 -9.76
N PRO A 103 -6.34 -26.41 -9.04
CA PRO A 103 -5.04 -26.69 -9.63
C PRO A 103 -4.92 -28.13 -10.16
N ARG A 104 -4.34 -28.29 -11.35
CA ARG A 104 -3.97 -29.60 -11.92
C ARG A 104 -2.91 -30.28 -11.05
N GLU A 105 -3.15 -31.54 -10.69
CA GLU A 105 -2.16 -32.42 -10.06
C GLU A 105 -0.95 -32.62 -10.99
N GLN A 106 0.26 -32.48 -10.44
CA GLN A 106 1.52 -32.73 -11.16
C GLN A 106 1.78 -34.24 -11.28
N PRO A 107 2.34 -34.75 -12.40
CA PRO A 107 2.62 -36.17 -12.56
C PRO A 107 3.80 -36.63 -11.70
N THR A 108 3.63 -37.75 -11.03
CA THR A 108 4.65 -38.50 -10.26
C THR A 108 5.88 -38.84 -11.09
N MET A 109 7.07 -38.64 -10.49
CA MET A 109 8.38 -38.96 -11.06
C MET A 109 8.53 -40.46 -11.33
N VAL A 110 8.85 -40.84 -12.57
CA VAL A 110 9.38 -42.17 -12.93
C VAL A 110 10.90 -42.06 -13.03
N GLN A 111 11.62 -43.01 -12.42
CA GLN A 111 13.08 -43.05 -12.36
C GLN A 111 13.76 -43.15 -13.74
N PRO A 112 15.01 -42.68 -13.91
CA PRO A 112 15.64 -42.61 -15.22
C PRO A 112 16.17 -43.99 -15.69
N HIS A 113 15.91 -44.30 -16.97
CA HIS A 113 16.65 -45.30 -17.75
C HIS A 113 17.72 -44.60 -18.62
N PRO A 114 18.82 -45.28 -18.98
CA PRO A 114 19.91 -44.66 -19.71
C PRO A 114 19.53 -44.40 -21.18
N ALA A 115 19.74 -43.16 -21.63
CA ALA A 115 19.48 -42.75 -23.00
C ALA A 115 20.55 -43.29 -23.98
N PRO A 116 20.18 -43.70 -25.21
CA PRO A 116 21.15 -44.04 -26.23
C PRO A 116 21.78 -42.79 -26.87
N ARG A 117 23.05 -42.93 -27.23
CA ARG A 117 23.92 -41.90 -27.81
C ARG A 117 23.46 -41.54 -29.23
N VAL A 118 23.02 -40.29 -29.44
CA VAL A 118 22.74 -39.71 -30.76
C VAL A 118 23.81 -38.65 -31.09
N GLN A 119 24.35 -38.71 -32.31
CA GLN A 119 25.43 -37.85 -32.82
C GLN A 119 24.92 -36.43 -33.20
N PRO A 120 25.79 -35.40 -33.19
CA PRO A 120 25.38 -34.02 -33.41
C PRO A 120 25.41 -33.63 -34.90
N SER A 121 24.25 -33.36 -35.49
CA SER A 121 24.12 -32.73 -36.81
C SER A 121 23.35 -31.41 -36.69
N GLN A 122 24.13 -30.33 -36.73
CA GLN A 122 23.82 -28.95 -37.13
C GLN A 122 22.34 -28.52 -37.16
N VAL A 123 21.91 -27.80 -36.11
CA VAL A 123 20.74 -26.91 -36.14
C VAL A 123 21.24 -25.46 -36.17
N PRO A 124 20.73 -24.58 -37.05
CA PRO A 124 21.23 -23.21 -37.18
C PRO A 124 21.03 -22.41 -35.89
N ARG A 125 22.08 -21.70 -35.46
CA ARG A 125 22.07 -20.74 -34.35
C ARG A 125 21.09 -19.60 -34.67
N ARG A 126 19.85 -19.67 -34.18
CA ARG A 126 19.02 -18.48 -34.02
C ARG A 126 19.51 -17.73 -32.78
N GLN A 127 19.99 -16.51 -32.97
CA GLN A 127 20.18 -15.57 -31.86
C GLN A 127 18.81 -15.29 -31.22
N PRO A 128 18.67 -15.31 -29.89
CA PRO A 128 17.45 -14.88 -29.23
C PRO A 128 17.26 -13.39 -29.49
N SER A 129 16.18 -13.05 -30.17
CA SER A 129 15.68 -11.69 -30.27
C SER A 129 15.36 -11.20 -28.86
N HIS A 130 16.01 -10.11 -28.48
CA HIS A 130 15.59 -9.11 -27.50
C HIS A 130 14.05 -8.99 -27.47
N TRP A 131 13.40 -9.66 -26.50
CA TRP A 131 12.05 -9.35 -26.01
C TRP A 131 11.95 -9.84 -24.56
N ASP A 132 11.85 -8.83 -23.68
CA ASP A 132 11.18 -8.78 -22.39
C ASP A 132 11.76 -9.63 -21.25
N GLU A 133 12.78 -9.09 -20.59
CA GLU A 133 12.91 -9.26 -19.14
C GLU A 133 11.58 -8.89 -18.47
N PRO A 134 11.03 -9.71 -17.56
CA PRO A 134 9.87 -9.28 -16.78
C PRO A 134 10.26 -8.02 -16.03
N ALA A 135 9.49 -6.95 -16.22
CA ALA A 135 9.62 -5.71 -15.47
C ALA A 135 9.90 -6.05 -13.99
N SER A 136 11.06 -5.62 -13.48
CA SER A 136 11.51 -5.93 -12.14
C SER A 136 10.39 -5.63 -11.13
N GLN A 137 9.73 -6.67 -10.63
CA GLN A 137 8.85 -6.52 -9.47
C GLN A 137 9.76 -6.09 -8.31
N GLY A 138 9.53 -4.89 -7.77
CA GLY A 138 10.34 -4.34 -6.68
C GLY A 138 10.45 -5.30 -5.49
N GLU A 139 11.54 -5.20 -4.73
CA GLU A 139 11.81 -6.07 -3.58
C GLU A 139 10.75 -5.88 -2.48
N LYS A 140 9.95 -6.91 -2.22
CA LYS A 140 8.89 -6.90 -1.21
C LYS A 140 9.41 -7.35 0.13
N LYS A 141 9.59 -6.43 1.06
CA LYS A 141 10.43 -6.69 2.23
C LYS A 141 9.68 -6.85 3.54
N LEU A 142 8.52 -6.19 3.66
CA LEU A 142 7.61 -6.29 4.78
C LEU A 142 6.24 -6.74 4.29
N PHE A 143 5.71 -7.81 4.88
CA PHE A 143 4.33 -8.24 4.66
C PHE A 143 3.52 -8.06 5.94
N ILE A 144 2.40 -7.35 5.87
CA ILE A 144 1.46 -7.23 6.99
C ILE A 144 0.28 -8.15 6.70
N VAL A 145 0.19 -9.16 7.54
CA VAL A 145 -0.77 -10.25 7.46
C VAL A 145 -1.88 -10.00 8.47
N HIS A 146 -3.13 -9.97 8.02
CA HIS A 146 -4.24 -9.56 8.86
C HIS A 146 -5.59 -10.18 8.46
N GLY A 147 -6.56 -10.13 9.37
CA GLY A 147 -7.97 -10.31 9.06
C GLY A 147 -8.56 -9.07 8.39
N GLY A 148 -9.57 -9.24 7.53
CA GLY A 148 -10.22 -8.11 6.85
C GLY A 148 -10.83 -7.11 7.84
N GLU A 149 -11.29 -7.61 8.99
CA GLU A 149 -11.93 -6.84 10.06
C GLU A 149 -10.97 -5.93 10.84
N ASP A 150 -9.66 -6.17 10.73
CA ASP A 150 -8.63 -5.41 11.43
C ASP A 150 -8.03 -4.29 10.56
N LYS A 151 -8.50 -4.18 9.32
CA LYS A 151 -7.90 -3.35 8.27
C LYS A 151 -7.94 -1.87 8.61
N ASP A 152 -9.15 -1.35 8.83
CA ASP A 152 -9.36 0.09 9.01
C ASP A 152 -8.90 0.58 10.39
N THR A 153 -9.00 -0.30 11.40
CA THR A 153 -8.74 0.04 12.80
C THR A 153 -7.25 0.00 13.14
N LEU A 154 -6.48 -0.91 12.55
CA LEU A 154 -5.06 -1.12 12.87
C LEU A 154 -4.14 -1.19 11.64
N VAL A 155 -4.47 -2.02 10.65
CA VAL A 155 -3.50 -2.38 9.59
C VAL A 155 -3.17 -1.21 8.69
N GLU A 156 -4.17 -0.51 8.18
CA GLU A 156 -3.98 0.63 7.30
C GLU A 156 -3.27 1.80 7.99
N PRO A 157 -3.67 2.26 9.20
CA PRO A 157 -2.90 3.27 9.92
C PRO A 157 -1.46 2.83 10.18
N LEU A 158 -1.24 1.57 10.55
CA LEU A 158 0.11 1.05 10.79
C LEU A 158 0.97 1.03 9.53
N ALA A 159 0.42 0.59 8.41
CA ALA A 159 1.14 0.55 7.15
C ALA A 159 1.49 1.96 6.67
N GLN A 160 0.54 2.90 6.76
CA GLN A 160 0.76 4.32 6.43
C GLN A 160 1.88 4.90 7.30
N GLU A 161 1.86 4.63 8.59
CA GLU A 161 2.87 5.10 9.54
C GLU A 161 4.26 4.50 9.23
N ILE A 162 4.35 3.20 8.93
CA ILE A 162 5.61 2.55 8.55
C ILE A 162 6.23 3.21 7.31
N VAL A 163 5.39 3.60 6.34
CA VAL A 163 5.83 4.34 5.15
C VAL A 163 6.25 5.76 5.50
N GLN A 164 5.49 6.46 6.33
CA GLN A 164 5.83 7.82 6.81
C GLN A 164 7.14 7.83 7.60
N GLN A 165 7.44 6.75 8.32
CA GLN A 165 8.70 6.58 9.05
C GLN A 165 9.88 6.18 8.16
N GLY A 166 9.68 6.08 6.84
CA GLY A 166 10.78 6.01 5.85
C GLY A 166 10.90 4.67 5.12
N MET A 167 9.98 3.72 5.33
CA MET A 167 9.94 2.52 4.49
C MET A 167 9.32 2.86 3.12
N PRO A 168 9.99 2.54 1.99
CA PRO A 168 9.38 2.74 0.68
C PRO A 168 8.06 1.97 0.59
N ARG A 169 7.02 2.60 0.07
CA ARG A 169 5.66 2.02 -0.01
C ARG A 169 5.67 0.70 -0.79
N GLU A 170 6.47 0.63 -1.85
CA GLU A 170 6.68 -0.55 -2.67
C GLU A 170 7.35 -1.71 -1.94
N ASN A 171 7.91 -1.49 -0.75
CA ASN A 171 8.49 -2.54 0.09
C ASN A 171 7.49 -3.07 1.14
N VAL A 172 6.32 -2.44 1.31
CA VAL A 172 5.29 -2.79 2.29
C VAL A 172 4.09 -3.41 1.59
N PHE A 173 3.73 -4.63 1.97
CA PHE A 173 2.63 -5.37 1.36
C PHE A 173 1.52 -5.66 2.35
N PHE A 174 0.34 -5.14 2.03
CA PHE A 174 -0.94 -5.56 2.60
C PHE A 174 -2.04 -5.33 1.55
N ASP A 175 -3.24 -5.81 1.84
CA ASP A 175 -4.39 -5.96 0.94
C ASP A 175 -4.69 -4.75 0.00
N LYS A 176 -4.39 -3.50 0.39
CA LYS A 176 -4.61 -2.30 -0.45
C LYS A 176 -3.48 -1.94 -1.43
N TRP A 177 -2.26 -2.42 -1.22
CA TRP A 177 -1.07 -1.97 -1.99
C TRP A 177 -0.54 -3.01 -2.99
N SER A 178 -1.31 -4.08 -3.21
CA SER A 178 -0.97 -5.15 -4.14
C SER A 178 -1.66 -4.97 -5.49
N ILE A 179 -0.96 -5.30 -6.58
CA ILE A 179 -1.50 -5.33 -7.95
C ILE A 179 -2.56 -6.43 -8.05
N GLY A 180 -3.81 -6.04 -8.30
CA GLY A 180 -4.86 -6.89 -8.88
C GLY A 180 -5.53 -7.91 -7.95
N HIS A 181 -6.83 -7.69 -7.71
CA HIS A 181 -7.87 -8.67 -7.35
C HIS A 181 -7.68 -9.42 -6.00
N THR A 182 -8.60 -9.15 -5.07
CA THR A 182 -9.19 -10.14 -4.15
C THR A 182 -8.24 -11.26 -3.67
N GLN A 183 -7.21 -10.92 -2.91
CA GLN A 183 -6.39 -11.95 -2.25
C GLN A 183 -6.94 -12.16 -0.83
N GLY A 184 -7.46 -13.36 -0.55
CA GLY A 184 -7.83 -13.74 0.82
C GLY A 184 -6.61 -13.87 1.73
N ILE A 185 -6.82 -13.91 3.05
CA ILE A 185 -5.74 -14.03 4.05
C ILE A 185 -4.72 -15.12 3.65
N LYS A 186 -5.20 -16.30 3.21
CA LYS A 186 -4.40 -17.45 2.73
C LYS A 186 -3.42 -17.12 1.61
N GLN A 187 -3.85 -16.29 0.68
CA GLN A 187 -3.05 -15.88 -0.46
C GLN A 187 -2.01 -14.83 -0.08
N SER A 188 -2.34 -13.93 0.85
CA SER A 188 -1.35 -13.01 1.45
C SER A 188 -0.25 -13.78 2.17
N ILE A 189 -0.58 -14.89 2.85
CA ILE A 189 0.41 -15.81 3.44
C ILE A 189 1.26 -16.45 2.37
N ALA A 190 0.62 -17.09 1.38
CA ALA A 190 1.32 -17.82 0.34
C ALA A 190 2.29 -16.88 -0.40
N SER A 191 1.85 -15.65 -0.68
CA SER A 191 2.70 -14.62 -1.28
C SER A 191 3.90 -14.29 -0.39
N ALA A 192 3.69 -14.06 0.90
CA ALA A 192 4.77 -13.76 1.84
C ALA A 192 5.75 -14.93 2.02
N ILE A 193 5.26 -16.18 2.03
CA ILE A 193 6.06 -17.41 2.13
C ILE A 193 6.93 -17.60 0.89
N HIS A 194 6.37 -17.37 -0.30
CA HIS A 194 7.01 -17.67 -1.58
C HIS A 194 7.91 -16.54 -2.08
N ASP A 195 7.75 -15.33 -1.56
CA ASP A 195 8.60 -14.19 -1.93
C ASP A 195 9.95 -14.25 -1.23
N SER A 196 11.00 -14.53 -1.99
CA SER A 196 12.39 -14.58 -1.49
C SER A 196 12.94 -13.22 -1.02
N SER A 197 12.28 -12.12 -1.38
CA SER A 197 12.64 -10.77 -0.92
C SER A 197 12.01 -10.41 0.43
N CYS A 198 11.04 -11.19 0.92
CA CYS A 198 10.41 -11.03 2.23
C CYS A 198 11.44 -11.17 3.35
N LYS A 199 11.59 -10.12 4.17
CA LYS A 199 12.50 -10.11 5.32
C LYS A 199 11.78 -10.25 6.64
N LEU A 200 10.59 -9.65 6.74
CA LEU A 200 9.77 -9.68 7.93
C LEU A 200 8.29 -9.81 7.56
N ALA A 201 7.58 -10.67 8.27
CA ALA A 201 6.11 -10.71 8.24
C ALA A 201 5.53 -10.21 9.57
N VAL A 202 4.77 -9.13 9.53
CA VAL A 202 3.97 -8.68 10.67
C VAL A 202 2.66 -9.48 10.66
N ILE A 203 2.36 -10.18 11.74
CA ILE A 203 1.17 -11.06 11.83
C ILE A 203 0.22 -10.46 12.86
N VAL A 204 -0.91 -9.92 12.41
CA VAL A 204 -1.97 -9.35 13.26
C VAL A 204 -2.88 -10.46 13.76
N ILE A 205 -2.61 -10.95 14.98
CA ILE A 205 -3.34 -12.03 15.63
C ILE A 205 -4.55 -11.42 16.36
N SER A 206 -5.73 -11.54 15.75
CA SER A 206 -7.01 -11.17 16.35
C SER A 206 -7.93 -12.38 16.50
N GLU A 207 -9.01 -12.24 17.27
CA GLU A 207 -10.04 -13.29 17.34
C GLU A 207 -10.60 -13.66 15.96
N ASP A 208 -10.82 -12.68 15.08
CA ASP A 208 -11.34 -12.91 13.73
C ASP A 208 -10.36 -13.74 12.91
N MET A 209 -9.07 -13.40 12.96
CA MET A 209 -8.01 -14.14 12.27
C MET A 209 -7.95 -15.60 12.74
N MET A 210 -7.98 -15.83 14.06
CA MET A 210 -7.90 -17.16 14.66
C MET A 210 -9.15 -18.02 14.39
N LYS A 211 -10.34 -17.40 14.40
CA LYS A 211 -11.62 -18.10 14.14
C LYS A 211 -11.81 -18.46 12.68
N LYS A 212 -11.41 -17.57 11.77
CA LYS A 212 -11.80 -17.66 10.36
C LYS A 212 -10.83 -18.47 9.51
N TYR A 213 -9.52 -18.18 9.53
CA TYR A 213 -8.79 -18.43 8.28
C TYR A 213 -7.28 -18.70 8.33
N TRP A 214 -6.58 -18.70 9.47
CA TRP A 214 -5.16 -19.04 9.49
C TRP A 214 -4.89 -20.50 9.92
N PRO A 215 -4.49 -21.39 9.01
CA PRO A 215 -4.25 -22.79 9.37
C PRO A 215 -2.82 -22.97 9.92
N LYS A 216 -2.66 -23.92 10.85
CA LYS A 216 -1.36 -24.27 11.46
C LYS A 216 -0.28 -24.59 10.42
N LYS A 217 -0.68 -25.14 9.26
CA LYS A 217 0.23 -25.56 8.18
C LYS A 217 0.98 -24.39 7.55
N GLU A 218 0.30 -23.28 7.26
CA GLU A 218 0.92 -22.09 6.68
C GLU A 218 1.87 -21.42 7.67
N PHE A 219 1.52 -21.41 8.96
CA PHE A 219 2.44 -20.96 10.01
C PHE A 219 3.69 -21.85 10.11
N GLU A 220 3.52 -23.18 10.06
CA GLU A 220 4.65 -24.13 10.04
C GLU A 220 5.55 -23.93 8.82
N GLU A 221 4.99 -23.61 7.66
CA GLU A 221 5.76 -23.33 6.44
C GLU A 221 6.56 -22.01 6.57
N PHE A 222 5.97 -21.00 7.21
CA PHE A 222 6.66 -19.76 7.58
C PHE A 222 7.91 -20.05 8.44
N LEU A 223 7.74 -20.90 9.46
CA LEU A 223 8.83 -21.33 10.34
C LEU A 223 9.90 -22.13 9.60
N LYS A 224 9.50 -23.09 8.76
CA LYS A 224 10.44 -23.94 7.99
C LYS A 224 11.32 -23.13 7.06
N ARG A 225 10.77 -22.07 6.45
CA ARG A 225 11.53 -21.18 5.56
C ARG A 225 12.45 -20.21 6.30
N GLY A 226 12.38 -20.16 7.64
CA GLY A 226 13.18 -19.24 8.44
C GLY A 226 12.81 -17.77 8.24
N ILE A 227 11.62 -17.49 7.70
CA ILE A 227 11.13 -16.13 7.55
C ILE A 227 10.78 -15.61 8.95
N ARG A 228 11.34 -14.45 9.29
CA ARG A 228 11.10 -13.83 10.60
C ARG A 228 9.72 -13.20 10.60
N PHE A 229 9.06 -13.27 11.75
CA PHE A 229 7.77 -12.64 11.94
C PHE A 229 7.72 -11.82 13.22
N PHE A 230 6.86 -10.81 13.21
CA PHE A 230 6.56 -9.93 14.34
C PHE A 230 5.06 -10.04 14.66
N PRO A 231 4.67 -10.73 15.74
CA PRO A 231 3.27 -10.86 16.10
C PRO A 231 2.73 -9.55 16.71
N ILE A 232 1.55 -9.14 16.26
CA ILE A 232 0.73 -8.13 16.93
C ILE A 232 -0.49 -8.84 17.51
N PHE A 233 -0.57 -8.95 18.83
CA PHE A 233 -1.71 -9.51 19.53
C PHE A 233 -2.79 -8.44 19.66
N TYR A 234 -3.76 -8.46 18.75
CA TYR A 234 -4.78 -7.43 18.63
C TYR A 234 -6.08 -7.84 19.32
N GLY A 235 -6.28 -7.34 20.54
CA GLY A 235 -7.43 -7.67 21.38
C GLY A 235 -7.42 -9.09 21.93
N VAL A 236 -6.27 -9.76 21.93
CA VAL A 236 -6.11 -11.14 22.41
C VAL A 236 -4.93 -11.22 23.37
N ASN A 237 -5.03 -12.10 24.36
CA ASN A 237 -3.95 -12.33 25.32
C ASN A 237 -2.96 -13.37 24.75
N PRO A 238 -1.63 -13.11 24.75
CA PRO A 238 -0.63 -14.09 24.32
C PRO A 238 -0.73 -15.44 25.06
N ALA A 239 -1.15 -15.47 26.32
CA ALA A 239 -1.36 -16.70 27.08
C ALA A 239 -2.52 -17.55 26.50
N ASP A 240 -3.58 -16.91 26.02
CA ASP A 240 -4.68 -17.59 25.34
C ASP A 240 -4.24 -18.09 23.96
N VAL A 241 -3.45 -17.30 23.23
CA VAL A 241 -2.87 -17.71 21.94
C VAL A 241 -1.95 -18.92 22.12
N ARG A 242 -1.15 -18.96 23.19
CA ARG A 242 -0.27 -20.09 23.52
C ARG A 242 -1.06 -21.40 23.63
N THR A 243 -2.17 -21.38 24.35
CA THR A 243 -2.94 -22.58 24.68
C THR A 243 -3.90 -23.00 23.57
N SER A 244 -4.57 -22.03 22.94
CA SER A 244 -5.62 -22.28 21.95
C SER A 244 -5.12 -22.38 20.52
N TYR A 245 -3.95 -21.81 20.22
CA TYR A 245 -3.53 -21.59 18.84
C TYR A 245 -2.10 -22.05 18.53
N SER A 246 -1.08 -21.35 19.04
CA SER A 246 0.33 -21.64 18.77
C SER A 246 1.25 -21.13 19.89
N PRO A 247 1.92 -22.03 20.64
CA PRO A 247 2.94 -21.65 21.61
C PRO A 247 4.07 -20.83 21.01
N THR A 248 4.59 -21.23 19.83
CA THR A 248 5.68 -20.53 19.15
C THR A 248 5.32 -19.08 18.80
N LEU A 249 4.08 -18.83 18.34
CA LEU A 249 3.62 -17.45 18.11
C LEU A 249 3.57 -16.65 19.41
N ALA A 250 3.02 -17.24 20.46
CA ALA A 250 2.89 -16.60 21.77
C ALA A 250 4.24 -16.36 22.47
N ASP A 251 5.23 -17.20 22.23
CA ASP A 251 6.60 -17.07 22.73
C ASP A 251 7.45 -16.07 21.93
N THR A 252 7.02 -15.74 20.71
CA THR A 252 7.75 -14.79 19.88
C THR A 252 7.50 -13.38 20.37
N ARG A 253 8.58 -12.62 20.55
CA ARG A 253 8.51 -11.21 20.95
C ARG A 253 7.68 -10.42 19.94
N GLY A 254 6.64 -9.76 20.43
CA GLY A 254 5.72 -8.96 19.61
C GLY A 254 5.05 -7.86 20.42
N LYS A 255 3.98 -7.28 19.87
CA LYS A 255 3.25 -6.16 20.47
C LYS A 255 1.83 -6.54 20.84
N GLU A 256 1.41 -6.23 22.05
CA GLU A 256 0.00 -6.29 22.44
C GLU A 256 -0.68 -4.95 22.15
N ILE A 257 -1.82 -4.99 21.46
CA ILE A 257 -2.62 -3.80 21.13
C ILE A 257 -4.07 -4.07 21.52
N PRO A 258 -4.70 -3.22 22.36
CA PRO A 258 -6.10 -3.36 22.70
C PRO A 258 -7.00 -3.19 21.47
N ARG A 259 -8.02 -4.05 21.34
CA ARG A 259 -9.06 -3.93 20.31
C ARG A 259 -10.33 -3.35 20.92
N THR A 260 -10.59 -2.08 20.65
CA THR A 260 -11.74 -1.35 21.20
C THR A 260 -12.90 -1.23 20.20
N GLY A 261 -12.72 -1.74 18.98
CA GLY A 261 -13.65 -1.52 17.86
C GLY A 261 -13.49 -0.16 17.17
N HIS A 262 -12.65 0.73 17.71
CA HIS A 262 -12.26 1.98 17.09
C HIS A 262 -10.84 1.92 16.53
N ARG A 263 -10.48 2.93 15.74
CA ARG A 263 -9.11 3.09 15.23
C ARG A 263 -8.13 3.19 16.41
N VAL A 264 -7.02 2.48 16.30
CA VAL A 264 -5.95 2.50 17.30
C VAL A 264 -5.33 3.90 17.37
N ASP A 265 -4.97 4.31 18.58
CA ASP A 265 -4.35 5.62 18.85
C ASP A 265 -3.08 5.84 18.02
N GLY A 266 -2.91 7.07 17.52
CA GLY A 266 -1.81 7.43 16.62
C GLY A 266 -0.43 7.28 17.25
N ALA A 267 -0.28 7.57 18.55
CA ALA A 267 1.01 7.41 19.23
C ALA A 267 1.37 5.93 19.42
N LEU A 268 0.36 5.08 19.69
CA LEU A 268 0.57 3.63 19.75
C LEU A 268 0.91 3.03 18.39
N ILE A 269 0.29 3.52 17.31
CA ILE A 269 0.62 3.18 15.93
C ILE A 269 2.07 3.57 15.60
N ALA A 270 2.47 4.82 15.89
CA ALA A 270 3.82 5.32 15.66
C ALA A 270 4.89 4.52 16.43
N GLY A 271 4.62 4.21 17.71
CA GLY A 271 5.52 3.38 18.52
C GLY A 271 5.65 1.96 17.97
N THR A 272 4.55 1.35 17.54
CA THR A 272 4.54 0.00 16.96
C THR A 272 5.28 -0.06 15.63
N ALA A 273 5.08 0.94 14.75
CA ALA A 273 5.80 1.05 13.49
C ALA A 273 7.32 1.13 13.72
N ASN A 274 7.77 1.92 14.70
CA ASN A 274 9.18 2.04 15.05
C ASN A 274 9.77 0.70 15.53
N GLU A 275 9.04 -0.06 16.33
CA GLU A 275 9.45 -1.41 16.77
C GLU A 275 9.62 -2.36 15.58
N ILE A 276 8.66 -2.37 14.65
CA ILE A 276 8.71 -3.20 13.43
C ILE A 276 9.91 -2.83 12.56
N LEU A 277 10.15 -1.53 12.37
CA LEU A 277 11.27 -1.03 11.58
C LEU A 277 12.62 -1.39 12.21
N THR A 278 12.73 -1.31 13.54
CA THR A 278 13.92 -1.73 14.28
C THR A 278 14.22 -3.22 14.04
N VAL A 279 13.20 -4.09 14.14
CA VAL A 279 13.35 -5.52 13.86
C VAL A 279 13.77 -5.75 12.41
N LEU A 280 13.20 -5.01 11.46
CA LEU A 280 13.56 -5.13 10.04
C LEU A 280 15.04 -4.75 9.77
N GLN A 281 15.56 -3.74 10.48
CA GLN A 281 16.96 -3.32 10.41
C GLN A 281 17.92 -4.40 10.96
N GLU A 282 17.58 -5.04 12.08
CA GLU A 282 18.40 -6.10 12.69
C GLU A 282 18.57 -7.33 11.79
N LEU A 283 17.64 -7.59 10.87
CA LEU A 283 17.61 -8.79 10.00
C LEU A 283 18.52 -8.72 8.77
N GLY A 284 19.54 -7.86 8.78
CA GLY A 284 20.51 -7.76 7.69
C GLY A 284 19.91 -7.20 6.40
N GLY A 285 18.79 -6.50 6.48
CA GLY A 285 18.42 -5.57 5.43
C GLY A 285 19.48 -4.48 5.37
N SER A 286 20.20 -4.34 4.26
CA SER A 286 20.85 -3.07 3.94
C SER A 286 19.76 -2.03 3.59
N TYR A 287 18.89 -1.75 4.55
CA TYR A 287 18.37 -0.41 4.72
C TYR A 287 19.32 0.27 5.69
N THR A 288 20.57 0.44 5.27
CA THR A 288 21.13 1.78 5.47
C THR A 288 20.21 2.67 4.69
N CYS A 289 19.19 3.14 5.38
CA CYS A 289 18.21 3.96 4.78
C CYS A 289 18.97 5.24 4.43
N SER A 290 19.34 5.36 3.16
CA SER A 290 19.67 6.64 2.55
C SER A 290 18.53 7.63 2.81
N GLN A 291 17.34 7.14 3.17
CA GLN A 291 16.23 7.93 3.65
C GLN A 291 16.12 8.22 5.19
N ASP A 292 16.88 7.56 6.07
CA ASP A 292 16.70 7.65 7.55
C ASP A 292 17.74 8.53 8.23
N VAL A 293 18.91 8.72 7.59
CA VAL A 293 19.83 9.77 8.06
C VAL A 293 19.10 11.11 8.05
N MET A 294 18.44 11.49 6.95
CA MET A 294 17.78 12.80 6.84
C MET A 294 16.53 12.95 7.72
N MET A 295 15.80 11.85 7.99
CA MET A 295 14.53 11.92 8.71
C MET A 295 14.70 12.31 10.19
N LYS A 296 15.79 11.90 10.85
CA LYS A 296 16.10 12.40 12.20
C LYS A 296 16.34 13.91 12.24
N TYR A 297 16.95 14.49 11.19
CA TYR A 297 17.11 15.94 11.08
C TYR A 297 15.75 16.60 10.84
N PHE A 298 14.91 16.06 9.96
CA PHE A 298 13.58 16.63 9.68
C PHE A 298 12.69 16.68 10.92
N LYS A 299 12.69 15.62 11.74
CA LYS A 299 11.95 15.58 13.00
C LYS A 299 12.42 16.67 13.98
N VAL A 300 13.73 16.89 14.10
CA VAL A 300 14.30 17.93 14.98
C VAL A 300 13.96 19.33 14.43
N ILE A 301 14.14 19.54 13.13
CA ILE A 301 13.79 20.79 12.44
C ILE A 301 12.30 21.11 12.59
N ALA A 302 11.40 20.22 12.18
CA ALA A 302 9.97 20.49 12.23
C ALA A 302 9.45 20.73 13.66
N LYS A 303 10.06 20.08 14.66
CA LYS A 303 9.71 20.26 16.06
C LYS A 303 10.21 21.60 16.63
N GLU A 304 11.42 22.02 16.30
CA GLU A 304 12.09 23.15 16.96
C GLU A 304 12.01 24.45 16.18
N MET A 305 11.67 24.39 14.89
CA MET A 305 11.46 25.55 14.01
C MET A 305 10.21 25.42 13.14
N PRO A 306 9.03 25.21 13.75
CA PRO A 306 7.79 25.12 13.01
C PRO A 306 7.37 26.46 12.39
N ALA A 307 7.81 27.61 12.90
CA ALA A 307 7.40 28.93 12.38
C ALA A 307 8.22 29.39 11.16
N ASP A 308 9.50 29.01 11.09
CA ASP A 308 10.47 29.51 10.11
C ASP A 308 10.60 28.60 8.87
N TRP A 309 9.71 27.62 8.73
CA TRP A 309 9.75 26.61 7.67
C TRP A 309 9.75 27.20 6.24
N LYS A 310 9.14 28.37 6.04
CA LYS A 310 9.11 29.07 4.74
C LYS A 310 10.48 29.63 4.36
N GLU A 311 11.18 30.16 5.34
CA GLU A 311 12.53 30.71 5.15
C GLU A 311 13.53 29.57 4.96
N LEU A 312 13.37 28.49 5.73
CA LEU A 312 14.11 27.25 5.52
C LEU A 312 13.90 26.69 4.10
N ALA A 313 12.65 26.66 3.62
CA ALA A 313 12.31 26.21 2.27
C ALA A 313 13.06 27.01 1.19
N LEU A 314 13.09 28.34 1.35
CA LEU A 314 13.78 29.24 0.42
C LEU A 314 15.29 28.99 0.43
N ASN A 315 15.89 28.82 1.61
CA ASN A 315 17.33 28.55 1.74
C ASN A 315 17.72 27.19 1.15
N LEU A 316 16.80 26.22 1.17
CA LEU A 316 16.94 24.93 0.50
C LEU A 316 16.68 24.99 -1.02
N GLY A 317 16.35 26.17 -1.56
CA GLY A 317 16.13 26.38 -2.99
C GLY A 317 14.74 25.92 -3.48
N VAL A 318 13.78 25.70 -2.58
CA VAL A 318 12.41 25.34 -2.97
C VAL A 318 11.72 26.57 -3.61
N PRO A 319 11.16 26.46 -4.82
CA PRO A 319 10.49 27.57 -5.48
C PRO A 319 9.33 28.15 -4.66
N TRP A 320 9.22 29.48 -4.60
CA TRP A 320 8.16 30.18 -3.86
C TRP A 320 6.74 29.73 -4.22
N ALA A 321 6.50 29.35 -5.48
CA ALA A 321 5.20 28.83 -5.93
C ALA A 321 4.81 27.54 -5.18
N GLN A 322 5.77 26.65 -4.92
CA GLN A 322 5.55 25.41 -4.16
C GLN A 322 5.35 25.70 -2.67
N ILE A 323 6.15 26.60 -2.09
CA ILE A 323 5.99 27.06 -0.70
C ILE A 323 4.59 27.64 -0.46
N LYS A 324 4.12 28.46 -1.41
CA LYS A 324 2.77 29.05 -1.35
C LYS A 324 1.67 27.99 -1.44
N ALA A 325 1.85 26.96 -2.27
CA ALA A 325 0.91 25.84 -2.35
C ALA A 325 0.86 25.08 -1.01
N VAL A 326 2.00 24.67 -0.45
CA VAL A 326 2.08 23.98 0.85
C VAL A 326 1.40 24.80 1.95
N ASN A 327 1.65 26.12 1.99
CA ASN A 327 1.02 27.00 2.97
C ASN A 327 -0.51 27.10 2.81
N LEU A 328 -1.03 26.98 1.59
CA LEU A 328 -2.47 27.01 1.33
C LEU A 328 -3.14 25.69 1.74
N HIS A 329 -2.46 24.57 1.50
CA HIS A 329 -2.93 23.23 1.86
C HIS A 329 -2.89 22.98 3.38
N ASN A 330 -1.84 23.44 4.06
CA ASN A 330 -1.56 23.14 5.47
C ASN A 330 -1.61 24.37 6.38
N SER A 331 -2.42 25.38 6.02
CA SER A 331 -2.43 26.70 6.70
C SER A 331 -2.62 26.68 8.22
N ALA A 332 -3.16 25.59 8.77
CA ALA A 332 -3.40 25.39 10.20
C ALA A 332 -2.28 24.66 10.95
N ASP A 333 -1.31 24.05 10.24
CA ASP A 333 -0.25 23.26 10.87
C ASP A 333 1.14 23.56 10.27
N PRO A 334 1.94 24.40 10.95
CA PRO A 334 3.30 24.71 10.54
C PRO A 334 4.25 23.49 10.62
N TRP A 335 3.97 22.51 11.48
CA TRP A 335 4.76 21.28 11.57
C TRP A 335 4.60 20.44 10.29
N THR A 336 3.36 20.18 9.86
CA THR A 336 3.07 19.46 8.61
C THR A 336 3.61 20.22 7.41
N SER A 337 3.49 21.55 7.39
CA SER A 337 4.05 22.39 6.32
C SER A 337 5.57 22.26 6.20
N CYS A 338 6.27 22.24 7.34
CA CYS A 338 7.71 22.06 7.40
C CYS A 338 8.14 20.68 6.87
N HIS A 339 7.46 19.62 7.32
CA HIS A 339 7.73 18.26 6.86
C HIS A 339 7.52 18.09 5.35
N GLU A 340 6.44 18.65 4.81
CA GLU A 340 6.12 18.53 3.39
C GLU A 340 7.17 19.22 2.50
N VAL A 341 7.65 20.41 2.89
CA VAL A 341 8.73 21.10 2.18
C VAL A 341 10.04 20.33 2.24
N LEU A 342 10.42 19.82 3.42
CA LEU A 342 11.68 19.07 3.58
C LEU A 342 11.68 17.79 2.73
N ASP A 343 10.54 17.11 2.68
CA ASP A 343 10.35 15.93 1.82
C ASP A 343 10.37 16.31 0.33
N MET A 344 9.72 17.42 -0.05
CA MET A 344 9.72 17.92 -1.43
C MET A 344 11.12 18.31 -1.92
N TRP A 345 11.87 19.06 -1.12
CA TRP A 345 13.27 19.40 -1.37
C TRP A 345 14.12 18.15 -1.57
N ARG A 346 13.98 17.18 -0.67
CA ARG A 346 14.75 15.94 -0.70
C ARG A 346 14.40 15.06 -1.90
N LYS A 347 13.13 14.98 -2.28
CA LYS A 347 12.68 14.30 -3.51
C LYS A 347 13.24 14.95 -4.77
N THR A 348 13.36 16.28 -4.76
CA THR A 348 13.86 17.05 -5.91
C THR A 348 15.36 16.87 -6.09
N ASN A 349 16.12 16.82 -5.00
CA ASN A 349 17.59 16.74 -5.03
C ASN A 349 18.13 15.30 -4.92
N GLY A 350 17.30 14.31 -4.56
CA GLY A 350 17.65 12.90 -4.58
C GLY A 350 18.89 12.58 -3.73
N ARG A 351 19.98 12.13 -4.38
CA ARG A 351 21.24 11.77 -3.71
C ARG A 351 22.11 12.98 -3.35
N ASP A 352 21.86 14.14 -3.96
CA ASP A 352 22.59 15.37 -3.71
C ASP A 352 22.07 16.11 -2.47
N ALA A 353 20.96 15.66 -1.88
CA ALA A 353 20.46 16.17 -0.62
C ALA A 353 21.31 15.66 0.56
N THR A 354 22.09 16.55 1.17
CA THR A 354 23.00 16.22 2.28
C THR A 354 22.55 16.82 3.61
N LYS A 355 23.05 16.28 4.73
CA LYS A 355 22.78 16.86 6.05
C LYS A 355 23.45 18.23 6.21
N GLU A 356 24.56 18.45 5.51
CA GLU A 356 25.29 19.72 5.48
C GLU A 356 24.43 20.82 4.86
N ASP A 357 23.63 20.51 3.83
CA ASP A 357 22.68 21.46 3.24
C ASP A 357 21.60 21.88 4.25
N LEU A 358 21.10 20.94 5.05
CA LEU A 358 20.14 21.24 6.12
C LEU A 358 20.77 22.10 7.21
N ILE A 359 21.95 21.73 7.72
CA ILE A 359 22.65 22.49 8.76
C ILE A 359 22.92 23.92 8.29
N LYS A 360 23.33 24.08 7.03
CA LYS A 360 23.56 25.39 6.43
C LYS A 360 22.26 26.17 6.31
N ALA A 361 21.22 25.60 5.68
CA ALA A 361 19.96 26.28 5.46
C ALA A 361 19.27 26.68 6.78
N VAL A 362 19.39 25.85 7.81
CA VAL A 362 18.91 26.12 9.17
C VAL A 362 19.72 27.22 9.86
N SER A 363 21.06 27.24 9.68
CA SER A 363 21.89 28.33 10.21
C SER A 363 21.51 29.68 9.56
N GLU A 364 21.17 29.65 8.27
CA GLU A 364 20.77 30.82 7.49
C GLU A 364 19.37 31.34 7.85
N THR A 365 18.53 30.56 8.58
CA THR A 365 17.28 31.09 9.18
C THR A 365 17.50 31.79 10.52
N GLY A 366 18.75 31.89 11.01
CA GLY A 366 19.08 32.47 12.32
C GLY A 366 18.95 31.49 13.50
N ASN A 367 18.57 30.23 13.25
CA ASN A 367 18.36 29.23 14.29
C ASN A 367 19.64 28.41 14.58
N GLN A 368 20.68 29.08 15.08
CA GLN A 368 22.01 28.51 15.29
C GLN A 368 22.03 27.34 16.29
N GLU A 369 21.23 27.39 17.36
CA GLU A 369 21.16 26.30 18.35
C GLU A 369 20.64 24.99 17.73
N VAL A 370 19.64 25.08 16.84
CA VAL A 370 19.12 23.92 16.12
C VAL A 370 20.16 23.41 15.13
N ALA A 371 20.85 24.30 14.40
CA ALA A 371 21.93 23.91 13.49
C ALA A 371 23.07 23.17 14.19
N GLU A 372 23.51 23.62 15.38
CA GLU A 372 24.51 22.91 16.18
C GLU A 372 23.99 21.53 16.62
N LYS A 373 22.75 21.47 17.09
CA LYS A 373 22.10 20.21 17.47
C LYS A 373 22.03 19.20 16.32
N LEU A 374 21.84 19.68 15.09
CA LEU A 374 21.88 18.82 13.91
C LEU A 374 23.28 18.23 13.67
N LYS A 375 24.38 18.92 13.98
CA LYS A 375 25.74 18.38 13.79
C LYS A 375 26.00 17.14 14.66
N ASP A 376 25.39 17.12 15.84
CA ASP A 376 25.58 16.07 16.85
C ASP A 376 24.66 14.84 16.65
N LEU A 377 23.76 14.88 15.66
CA LEU A 377 22.87 13.77 15.27
C LEU A 377 23.56 12.79 14.34
#